data_AF-A0A535E4Z6-F1
#
_entry.id   AF-A0A535E4Z6-F1
#
_cell.length_a   1.000
_cell.length_b   1.000
_cell.length_c   1.000
_cell.angle_alpha   90.00
_cell.angle_beta   90.00
_cell.angle_gamma   90.00
#
_symmetry.space_group_name_H-M   'P 1'
#
loop_
_entity.id
_entity.type
_entity.pdbx_description
1 polymer ?
#
loop_
_entity_poly.entity_id
_entity_poly.type
_entity_poly.pdbx_seq_one_letter_code
_entity_poly.pdbx_strand_id
1 'polypeptide(L)'
;MTDVVKPTGSVSPTSSPGGAAGLRRNVLSMPEVLTQSVANAAPSAAVSVLPAIAFIYAGNGAWLTFVIATISMVLIGYSVSIFARRFASAGSFYVYNTKALGSAGGFASGWALTLGYVFTAMATTCGVAIYLGAFLTQIGLPGGTTVVILLMIAIDVAVASWFAYRSIGLSARVSLVL
;
A
#
# COMPACT_ATOMS: atom_id res chain seq x y z
N MET A 1 -70.41 7.11 -19.94
CA MET A 1 -69.29 6.73 -20.83
C MET A 1 -68.33 7.89 -20.83
N THR A 2 -67.02 7.60 -20.67
CA THR A 2 -65.83 8.42 -21.01
C THR A 2 -65.67 9.76 -20.26
N ASP A 3 -64.55 10.15 -19.65
CA ASP A 3 -63.18 9.65 -19.62
C ASP A 3 -62.48 10.29 -18.41
N VAL A 4 -61.87 9.49 -17.53
CA VAL A 4 -60.93 10.00 -16.53
C VAL A 4 -59.53 9.81 -17.11
N VAL A 5 -58.97 10.89 -17.64
CA VAL A 5 -57.57 10.96 -18.06
C VAL A 5 -56.67 10.82 -16.81
N LYS A 6 -55.96 9.70 -16.73
CA LYS A 6 -54.98 9.36 -15.70
C LYS A 6 -53.60 9.88 -16.12
N PRO A 7 -52.87 10.64 -15.29
CA PRO A 7 -51.53 11.10 -15.64
C PRO A 7 -50.57 9.91 -15.82
N THR A 8 -49.95 9.87 -16.98
CA THR A 8 -48.83 9.02 -17.37
C THR A 8 -47.60 9.27 -16.51
N GLY A 9 -46.93 8.20 -16.11
CA GLY A 9 -45.54 8.27 -15.64
C GLY A 9 -45.25 7.50 -14.36
N SER A 10 -45.44 6.18 -14.34
CA SER A 10 -44.70 5.33 -13.40
C SER A 10 -43.39 4.94 -14.06
N VAL A 11 -42.34 5.70 -13.75
CA VAL A 11 -40.96 5.29 -14.00
C VAL A 11 -40.78 3.97 -13.25
N SER A 12 -40.66 2.88 -14.00
CA SER A 12 -40.18 1.60 -13.48
C SER A 12 -38.90 1.89 -12.69
N PRO A 13 -38.78 1.47 -11.42
CA PRO A 13 -37.47 1.54 -10.78
C PRO A 13 -36.56 0.64 -11.59
N THR A 14 -35.66 1.26 -12.36
CA THR A 14 -34.50 0.61 -12.93
C THR A 14 -33.90 -0.22 -11.81
N SER A 15 -33.97 -1.54 -11.94
CA SER A 15 -33.25 -2.47 -11.09
C SER A 15 -31.79 -2.04 -11.13
N SER A 16 -31.36 -1.27 -10.13
CA SER A 16 -29.95 -1.10 -9.85
C SER A 16 -29.40 -2.50 -9.67
N PRO A 17 -28.36 -2.92 -10.38
CA PRO A 17 -27.52 -4.00 -9.92
C PRO A 17 -26.74 -3.44 -8.71
N GLY A 18 -27.47 -3.18 -7.62
CA GLY A 18 -26.93 -2.99 -6.29
C GLY A 18 -26.55 -4.34 -5.72
N GLY A 19 -25.67 -5.06 -6.43
CA GLY A 19 -24.85 -6.07 -5.79
C GLY A 19 -23.97 -5.29 -4.83
N ALA A 20 -24.26 -5.35 -3.55
CA ALA A 20 -23.37 -4.85 -2.52
C ALA A 20 -22.04 -5.59 -2.69
N ALA A 21 -21.12 -4.99 -3.44
CA ALA A 21 -19.72 -5.38 -3.56
C ALA A 21 -19.03 -5.08 -2.21
N GLY A 22 -19.50 -5.75 -1.17
CA GLY A 22 -18.91 -5.72 0.16
C GLY A 22 -17.88 -6.83 0.24
N LEU A 23 -16.62 -6.48 0.51
CA LEU A 23 -15.62 -7.48 0.87
C LEU A 23 -16.15 -8.30 2.06
N ARG A 24 -15.93 -9.61 2.03
CA ARG A 24 -16.29 -10.50 3.14
C ARG A 24 -15.73 -9.92 4.44
N ARG A 25 -16.61 -9.70 5.41
CA ARG A 25 -16.23 -9.18 6.73
C ARG A 25 -15.44 -10.27 7.48
N ASN A 26 -14.38 -9.88 8.19
CA ASN A 26 -13.55 -10.77 9.03
C ASN A 26 -12.79 -11.89 8.28
N VAL A 27 -12.38 -11.68 7.02
CA VAL A 27 -11.47 -12.64 6.34
C VAL A 27 -10.08 -12.66 6.97
N LEU A 28 -9.61 -11.52 7.49
CA LEU A 28 -8.40 -11.44 8.30
C LEU A 28 -8.76 -11.23 9.77
N SER A 29 -8.12 -12.01 10.64
CA SER A 29 -8.19 -11.79 12.09
C SER A 29 -7.41 -10.54 12.48
N MET A 30 -7.79 -9.86 13.58
CA MET A 30 -7.04 -8.71 14.11
C MET A 30 -5.52 -8.95 14.26
N PRO A 31 -5.06 -10.09 14.81
CA PRO A 31 -3.61 -10.37 14.88
C PRO A 31 -2.96 -10.53 13.49
N GLU A 32 -3.68 -11.05 12.50
CA GLU A 32 -3.18 -11.16 11.13
C GLU A 32 -3.00 -9.79 10.47
N VAL A 33 -3.95 -8.87 10.68
CA VAL A 33 -3.84 -7.48 10.19
C VAL A 33 -2.66 -6.75 10.85
N LEU A 34 -2.47 -6.94 12.16
CA LEU A 34 -1.34 -6.37 12.88
C LEU A 34 -0.01 -6.93 12.36
N THR A 35 0.06 -8.24 12.18
CA THR A 35 1.25 -8.91 11.66
C THR A 35 1.56 -8.43 10.24
N GLN A 36 0.55 -8.29 9.38
CA GLN A 36 0.72 -7.73 8.04
C GLN A 36 1.21 -6.28 8.06
N SER A 37 0.71 -5.45 8.97
CA SER A 37 1.17 -4.08 9.13
C SER A 37 2.64 -4.02 9.60
N VAL A 38 3.02 -4.86 10.55
CA VAL A 38 4.41 -4.94 11.06
C VAL A 38 5.35 -5.49 9.99
N ALA A 39 4.92 -6.53 9.28
CA ALA A 39 5.68 -7.09 8.15
C ALA A 39 5.92 -6.03 7.07
N ASN A 40 4.88 -5.26 6.74
CA ASN A 40 5.00 -4.17 5.74
C ASN A 40 5.86 -3.00 6.23
N ALA A 41 5.93 -2.74 7.54
CA ALA A 41 6.86 -1.76 8.09
C ALA A 41 8.33 -2.20 7.98
N ALA A 42 8.58 -3.50 7.77
CA ALA A 42 9.91 -4.11 7.60
C ALA A 42 10.98 -3.53 8.56
N PRO A 43 10.74 -3.58 9.89
CA PRO A 43 11.62 -2.93 10.87
C PRO A 43 13.08 -3.39 10.77
N SER A 44 13.33 -4.62 10.36
CA SER A 44 14.68 -5.16 10.15
C SER A 44 15.45 -4.42 9.05
N ALA A 45 14.80 -4.07 7.93
CA ALA A 45 15.43 -3.32 6.85
C ALA A 45 15.71 -1.87 7.28
N ALA A 46 14.77 -1.28 8.01
CA ALA A 46 14.89 0.06 8.55
C ALA A 46 16.12 0.19 9.47
N VAL A 47 16.32 -0.73 10.41
CA VAL A 47 17.44 -0.70 11.37
C VAL A 47 18.80 -0.96 10.69
N SER A 48 18.83 -1.61 9.52
CA SER A 48 20.09 -1.87 8.83
C SER A 48 20.62 -0.67 8.04
N VAL A 49 19.74 0.10 7.38
CA VAL A 49 20.16 1.22 6.50
C VAL A 49 20.13 2.57 7.22
N LEU A 50 19.05 2.86 7.96
CA LEU A 50 18.78 4.21 8.45
C LEU A 50 19.83 4.72 9.45
N PRO A 51 20.38 3.93 10.39
CA PRO A 51 21.39 4.41 11.33
C PRO A 51 22.67 4.89 10.65
N ALA A 52 23.13 4.17 9.61
CA ALA A 52 24.32 4.58 8.86
C ALA A 52 24.11 5.94 8.19
N ILE A 53 22.96 6.14 7.53
CA ILE A 53 22.62 7.41 6.88
C ILE A 53 22.46 8.53 7.91
N ALA A 54 21.73 8.28 9.01
CA ALA A 54 21.53 9.27 10.07
C ALA A 54 22.85 9.73 10.69
N PHE A 55 23.80 8.80 10.90
CA PHE A 55 25.12 9.12 11.43
C PHE A 55 25.97 9.95 10.46
N ILE A 56 25.88 9.70 9.15
CA ILE A 56 26.58 10.49 8.13
C ILE A 56 26.15 11.96 8.17
N TYR A 57 24.85 12.24 8.38
CA TYR A 57 24.32 13.61 8.36
C TYR A 57 24.32 14.31 9.72
N ALA A 58 23.99 13.61 10.80
CA ALA A 58 23.81 14.19 12.13
C ALA A 58 24.95 13.86 13.11
N GLY A 59 25.86 12.95 12.75
CA GLY A 59 26.94 12.49 13.62
C GLY A 59 26.39 12.00 14.97
N ASN A 60 26.93 12.55 16.06
CA ASN A 60 26.49 12.24 17.42
C ASN A 60 25.04 12.69 17.72
N GLY A 61 24.43 13.53 16.88
CA GLY A 61 23.02 13.93 16.99
C GLY A 61 22.03 12.91 16.41
N ALA A 62 22.51 11.81 15.81
CA ALA A 62 21.64 10.81 15.16
C ALA A 62 20.62 10.17 16.12
N TRP A 63 20.94 10.01 17.40
CA TRP A 63 19.96 9.48 18.36
C TRP A 63 18.75 10.42 18.53
N LEU A 64 18.97 11.73 18.48
CA LEU A 64 17.91 12.73 18.62
C LEU A 64 16.99 12.72 17.39
N THR A 65 17.56 12.50 16.19
CA THR A 65 16.77 12.40 14.96
C THR A 65 15.85 11.17 15.00
N PHE A 66 16.32 10.03 15.53
CA PHE A 66 15.48 8.86 15.74
C PHE A 66 14.35 9.10 16.73
N VAL A 67 14.62 9.81 17.83
CA VAL A 67 13.58 10.16 18.83
C VAL A 67 12.52 11.06 18.19
N ILE A 68 12.93 12.12 17.50
CA ILE A 68 12.01 13.06 16.83
C ILE A 68 11.20 12.32 15.76
N ALA A 69 11.85 11.51 14.92
CA ALA A 69 11.18 10.74 13.87
C ALA A 69 10.15 9.77 14.45
N THR A 70 10.47 9.11 15.57
CA THR A 70 9.55 8.21 16.26
C THR A 70 8.31 8.95 16.76
N ILE A 71 8.50 10.10 17.42
CA ILE A 71 7.40 10.92 17.92
C ILE A 71 6.51 11.40 16.77
N SER A 72 7.12 11.88 15.68
CA SER A 72 6.38 12.31 14.48
C SER A 72 5.56 11.16 13.87
N MET A 73 6.15 9.96 13.75
CA MET A 73 5.43 8.78 13.23
C MET A 73 4.26 8.36 14.10
N VAL A 74 4.41 8.40 15.43
CA VAL A 74 3.31 8.11 16.37
C VAL A 74 2.17 9.12 16.20
N LEU A 75 2.49 10.40 16.05
CA LEU A 75 1.48 11.45 15.89
C LEU A 75 0.71 11.33 14.56
N ILE A 76 1.43 10.99 13.48
CA ILE A 76 0.83 10.70 12.17
C ILE A 76 -0.07 9.45 12.28
N GLY A 77 0.45 8.36 12.85
CA GLY A 77 -0.30 7.12 13.05
C GLY A 77 -1.57 7.32 13.88
N TYR A 78 -1.49 8.14 14.94
CA TYR A 78 -2.64 8.51 15.75
C TYR A 78 -3.70 9.25 14.92
N SER A 79 -3.30 10.24 14.14
CA SER A 79 -4.19 10.99 13.26
C SER A 79 -4.91 10.06 12.26
N VAL A 80 -4.16 9.16 11.62
CA VAL A 80 -4.72 8.16 10.69
C VAL A 80 -5.69 7.20 11.40
N SER A 81 -5.37 6.77 12.63
CA SER A 81 -6.22 5.85 13.39
C SER A 81 -7.61 6.41 13.69
N ILE A 82 -7.70 7.72 13.93
CA ILE A 82 -8.98 8.43 14.15
C ILE A 82 -9.83 8.40 12.88
N PHE A 83 -9.23 8.67 11.72
CA PHE A 83 -9.94 8.63 10.44
C PHE A 83 -10.37 7.20 10.07
N ALA A 84 -9.50 6.21 10.29
CA ALA A 84 -9.79 4.80 10.03
C ALA A 84 -10.96 4.27 10.86
N ARG A 85 -11.11 4.74 12.11
CA ARG A 85 -12.24 4.40 12.98
C ARG A 85 -13.56 5.02 12.52
N ARG A 86 -13.53 6.20 11.87
CA ARG A 86 -14.72 6.96 11.49
C ARG A 86 -15.26 6.58 10.10
N PHE A 87 -14.40 6.06 9.22
CA PHE A 87 -14.76 5.68 7.85
C PHE A 87 -14.15 4.32 7.47
N ALA A 88 -14.74 3.21 7.90
CA ALA A 88 -14.29 1.88 7.47
C ALA A 88 -14.80 1.55 6.06
N SER A 89 -14.11 2.05 5.01
CA SER A 89 -14.40 1.73 3.60
C SER A 89 -13.17 1.11 2.92
N ALA A 90 -13.40 0.19 2.00
CA ALA A 90 -12.38 -0.59 1.30
C ALA A 90 -11.39 0.23 0.44
N GLY A 91 -11.64 1.54 0.24
CA GLY A 91 -10.85 2.37 -0.67
C GLY A 91 -9.72 3.21 -0.03
N SER A 92 -9.22 2.82 1.14
CA SER A 92 -8.04 3.43 1.79
C SER A 92 -8.12 4.98 1.90
N PHE A 93 -6.97 5.66 1.95
CA PHE A 93 -6.88 7.12 2.08
C PHE A 93 -7.58 7.90 0.98
N TYR A 94 -7.64 7.37 -0.24
CA TYR A 94 -8.37 8.01 -1.34
C TYR A 94 -9.84 8.24 -0.97
N VAL A 95 -10.51 7.22 -0.45
CA VAL A 95 -11.92 7.35 -0.04
C VAL A 95 -12.08 8.23 1.20
N TYR A 96 -11.11 8.24 2.12
CA TYR A 96 -11.14 9.12 3.29
C TYR A 96 -11.01 10.59 2.88
N ASN A 97 -10.03 10.91 2.04
CA ASN A 97 -9.78 12.27 1.60
C ASN A 97 -10.84 12.78 0.64
N THR A 98 -11.42 11.91 -0.19
CA THR A 98 -12.57 12.26 -1.04
C THR A 98 -13.79 12.63 -0.20
N LYS A 99 -14.04 11.91 0.91
CA LYS A 99 -15.16 12.21 1.82
C LYS A 99 -14.91 13.43 2.72
N ALA A 100 -13.67 13.69 3.10
CA ALA A 100 -13.31 14.79 3.99
C ALA A 100 -13.06 16.13 3.27
N LEU A 101 -12.45 16.10 2.08
CA LEU A 101 -11.96 17.28 1.35
C LEU A 101 -12.56 17.42 -0.06
N GLY A 102 -13.45 16.52 -0.47
CA GLY A 102 -14.06 16.51 -1.81
C GLY A 102 -13.19 15.84 -2.88
N SER A 103 -13.65 15.89 -4.13
CA SER A 103 -13.05 15.15 -5.27
C SER A 103 -11.59 15.51 -5.54
N ALA A 104 -11.21 16.78 -5.37
CA ALA A 104 -9.83 17.23 -5.57
C ALA A 104 -8.86 16.67 -4.51
N GLY A 105 -9.26 16.66 -3.23
CA GLY A 105 -8.47 16.05 -2.15
C GLY A 105 -8.34 14.53 -2.30
N GLY A 106 -9.41 13.89 -2.77
CA GLY A 106 -9.39 12.50 -3.23
C GLY A 106 -8.32 12.26 -4.29
N PHE A 107 -8.40 12.96 -5.42
CA PHE A 107 -7.47 12.82 -6.54
C PHE A 107 -6.01 13.04 -6.13
N ALA A 108 -5.71 14.08 -5.37
CA ALA A 108 -4.36 14.35 -4.87
C ALA A 108 -3.84 13.21 -3.97
N SER A 109 -4.67 12.70 -3.06
CA SER A 109 -4.28 11.56 -2.20
C SER A 109 -4.10 10.26 -2.98
N GLY A 110 -4.88 10.04 -4.05
CA GLY A 110 -4.72 8.90 -4.94
C GLY A 110 -3.38 8.94 -5.66
N TRP A 111 -3.03 10.08 -6.25
CA TRP A 111 -1.72 10.26 -6.88
C TRP A 111 -0.56 10.19 -5.90
N ALA A 112 -0.70 10.78 -4.71
CA ALA A 112 0.30 10.68 -3.65
C ALA A 112 0.54 9.23 -3.22
N LEU A 113 -0.52 8.43 -3.07
CA LEU A 113 -0.41 6.99 -2.79
C LEU A 113 0.29 6.25 -3.93
N THR A 114 -0.12 6.47 -5.18
CA THR A 114 0.51 5.82 -6.35
C THR A 114 2.00 6.12 -6.40
N LEU A 115 2.38 7.40 -6.28
CA LEU A 115 3.78 7.81 -6.25
C LEU A 115 4.52 7.20 -5.06
N GLY A 116 3.90 7.17 -3.88
CA GLY A 116 4.47 6.54 -2.68
C GLY A 116 4.77 5.05 -2.90
N TYR A 117 3.86 4.31 -3.51
CA TYR A 117 4.08 2.89 -3.83
C TYR A 117 5.15 2.69 -4.91
N VAL A 118 5.21 3.55 -5.94
CA VAL A 118 6.26 3.49 -6.96
C VAL A 118 7.64 3.75 -6.35
N PHE A 119 7.77 4.78 -5.50
CA PHE A 119 9.04 5.05 -4.81
C PHE A 119 9.42 3.94 -3.84
N THR A 120 8.44 3.32 -3.17
CA THR A 120 8.68 2.17 -2.29
C THR A 120 9.18 0.97 -3.08
N ALA A 121 8.56 0.68 -4.23
CA ALA A 121 9.01 -0.39 -5.14
C ALA A 121 10.44 -0.13 -5.65
N MET A 122 10.74 1.12 -6.04
CA MET A 122 12.09 1.49 -6.46
C MET A 122 13.11 1.33 -5.33
N ALA A 123 12.80 1.83 -4.12
CA ALA A 123 13.69 1.76 -2.97
C ALA A 123 13.97 0.32 -2.51
N THR A 124 12.94 -0.53 -2.50
CA THR A 124 13.07 -1.95 -2.15
C THR A 124 13.92 -2.71 -3.16
N THR A 125 13.68 -2.49 -4.46
CA THR A 125 14.47 -3.07 -5.56
C THR A 125 15.95 -2.68 -5.45
N CYS A 126 16.24 -1.40 -5.19
CA CYS A 126 17.60 -0.93 -4.94
C CYS A 126 18.22 -1.57 -3.69
N GLY A 127 17.44 -1.71 -2.61
CA GLY A 127 17.88 -2.38 -1.39
C GLY A 127 18.28 -3.83 -1.63
N VAL A 128 17.47 -4.60 -2.37
CA VAL A 128 17.79 -5.97 -2.76
C VAL A 128 19.11 -6.03 -3.52
N ALA A 129 19.31 -5.16 -4.51
CA ALA A 129 20.55 -5.12 -5.29
C ALA A 129 21.79 -4.85 -4.41
N ILE A 130 21.68 -3.94 -3.44
CA ILE A 130 22.79 -3.61 -2.52
C ILE A 130 23.13 -4.80 -1.62
N TYR A 131 22.13 -5.35 -0.91
CA TYR A 131 22.37 -6.42 0.07
C TYR A 131 22.74 -7.75 -0.60
N LEU A 132 22.05 -8.11 -1.67
CA LEU A 132 22.30 -9.36 -2.38
C LEU A 132 23.60 -9.29 -3.18
N GLY A 133 23.96 -8.13 -3.74
CA GLY A 133 25.26 -7.88 -4.35
C GLY A 133 26.40 -7.95 -3.34
N ALA A 134 26.22 -7.38 -2.14
CA ALA A 134 27.18 -7.50 -1.04
C ALA A 134 27.36 -8.96 -0.60
N PHE A 135 26.26 -9.71 -0.47
CA PHE A 135 26.30 -11.13 -0.13
C PHE A 135 27.04 -11.97 -1.19
N LEU A 136 26.73 -11.76 -2.48
CA LEU A 136 27.44 -12.42 -3.58
C LEU A 136 28.95 -12.16 -3.56
N THR A 137 29.34 -10.91 -3.27
CA THR A 137 30.74 -10.52 -3.19
C THR A 137 31.46 -11.21 -2.04
N GLN A 138 30.77 -11.39 -0.89
CA GLN A 138 31.30 -12.13 0.26
C GLN A 138 31.57 -13.61 -0.04
N ILE A 139 30.76 -14.23 -0.92
CA ILE A 139 30.95 -15.64 -1.33
C ILE A 139 31.87 -15.81 -2.55
N GLY A 140 32.56 -14.73 -2.97
CA GLY A 140 33.55 -14.76 -4.05
C GLY A 140 32.97 -14.66 -5.47
N LEU A 141 31.67 -14.39 -5.61
CA LEU A 141 31.03 -14.13 -6.91
C LEU A 141 31.10 -12.63 -7.25
N PRO A 142 31.09 -12.26 -8.55
CA PRO A 142 31.17 -10.86 -8.98
C PRO A 142 29.83 -10.11 -8.79
N GLY A 143 29.40 -9.97 -7.53
CA GLY A 143 28.15 -9.31 -7.14
C GLY A 143 28.13 -7.80 -7.42
N GLY A 144 29.29 -7.17 -7.60
CA GLY A 144 29.42 -5.75 -7.94
C GLY A 144 29.39 -5.45 -9.44
N THR A 145 29.33 -6.44 -10.33
CA THR A 145 29.31 -6.19 -11.77
C THR A 145 27.93 -5.68 -12.20
N THR A 146 27.90 -4.61 -13.01
CA THR A 146 26.66 -3.99 -13.51
C THR A 146 25.68 -5.00 -14.11
N VAL A 147 26.18 -5.99 -14.85
CA VAL A 147 25.37 -7.06 -15.45
C VAL A 147 24.66 -7.90 -14.38
N VAL A 148 25.36 -8.27 -13.31
CA VAL A 148 24.79 -9.08 -12.21
C VAL A 148 23.74 -8.27 -11.44
N ILE A 149 24.02 -7.00 -11.17
CA ILE A 149 23.06 -6.09 -10.52
C ILE A 149 21.78 -5.93 -11.37
N LEU A 150 21.92 -5.70 -12.68
CA LEU A 150 20.77 -5.58 -13.59
C LEU A 150 19.96 -6.87 -13.66
N LEU A 151 20.62 -8.03 -13.67
CA LEU A 151 19.94 -9.33 -13.63
C LEU A 151 19.18 -9.53 -12.31
N MET A 152 19.76 -9.14 -11.18
CA MET A 152 19.08 -9.24 -9.88
C MET A 152 17.84 -8.38 -9.80
N ILE A 153 17.93 -7.12 -10.27
CA ILE A 153 16.79 -6.21 -10.36
C ILE A 153 15.72 -6.80 -11.29
N ALA A 154 16.11 -7.32 -12.45
CA ALA A 154 15.17 -7.91 -13.40
C ALA A 154 14.44 -9.13 -12.81
N ILE A 155 15.17 -10.01 -12.10
CA ILE A 155 14.61 -11.17 -11.43
C ILE A 155 13.66 -10.75 -10.30
N ASP A 156 14.06 -9.79 -9.45
CA ASP A 156 13.24 -9.29 -8.35
C ASP A 156 11.91 -8.72 -8.86
N VAL A 157 11.96 -7.84 -9.87
CA VAL A 157 10.77 -7.27 -10.51
C VAL A 157 9.91 -8.34 -11.17
N ALA A 158 10.51 -9.33 -11.83
CA ALA A 158 9.78 -10.43 -12.47
C ALA A 158 9.05 -11.30 -11.44
N VAL A 159 9.73 -11.64 -10.34
CA VAL A 159 9.16 -12.44 -9.23
C VAL A 159 8.05 -11.64 -8.54
N ALA A 160 8.28 -10.37 -8.20
CA ALA A 160 7.27 -9.51 -7.60
C ALA A 160 6.03 -9.36 -8.50
N SER A 161 6.24 -9.14 -9.80
CA SER A 161 5.16 -9.07 -10.79
C SER A 161 4.40 -10.39 -10.89
N TRP A 162 5.11 -11.52 -10.90
CA TRP A 162 4.49 -12.85 -10.93
C TRP A 162 3.59 -13.09 -9.72
N PHE A 163 4.06 -12.79 -8.51
CA PHE A 163 3.25 -12.88 -7.28
C PHE A 163 2.06 -11.93 -7.30
N ALA A 164 2.23 -10.71 -7.83
CA ALA A 164 1.14 -9.77 -8.01
C ALA A 164 0.07 -10.33 -8.96
N TYR A 165 0.43 -10.83 -10.14
CA TYR A 165 -0.53 -11.42 -11.07
C TYR A 165 -1.24 -12.66 -10.50
N ARG A 166 -0.51 -13.52 -9.79
CA ARG A 166 -1.06 -14.73 -9.16
C ARG A 166 -2.10 -14.39 -8.09
N SER A 167 -1.79 -13.41 -7.24
CA SER A 167 -2.66 -12.99 -6.14
C SER A 167 -3.92 -12.24 -6.61
N ILE A 168 -3.80 -11.42 -7.65
CA ILE A 168 -4.94 -10.79 -8.32
C ILE A 168 -5.87 -11.85 -8.90
N GLY A 169 -5.31 -12.87 -9.57
CA GLY A 169 -6.09 -13.97 -10.13
C GLY A 169 -6.81 -14.81 -9.07
N LEU A 170 -6.18 -15.05 -7.92
CA LEU A 170 -6.81 -15.74 -6.77
C LEU A 170 -7.94 -14.90 -6.17
N SER A 171 -7.73 -13.59 -6.00
CA SER A 171 -8.73 -12.67 -5.47
C SER A 171 -9.94 -12.53 -6.41
N ALA A 172 -9.71 -12.46 -7.72
CA ALA A 172 -10.77 -12.40 -8.73
C ALA A 172 -11.59 -13.70 -8.80
N ARG A 173 -10.93 -14.86 -8.71
CA ARG A 173 -11.62 -16.17 -8.71
C ARG A 173 -12.47 -16.36 -7.45
N VAL A 174 -11.97 -15.95 -6.28
CA VAL A 174 -12.75 -16.00 -5.03
C VAL A 174 -13.97 -15.07 -5.11
N SER A 175 -13.87 -13.92 -5.77
CA SER A 175 -15.00 -13.02 -5.99
C SER A 175 -16.04 -13.53 -6.98
N LEU A 176 -15.68 -14.44 -7.89
CA LEU A 176 -16.61 -15.04 -8.87
C LEU A 176 -17.33 -16.28 -8.34
N VAL A 177 -16.76 -16.93 -7.32
CA VAL A 177 -17.35 -18.10 -6.65
C VAL A 177 -18.31 -17.69 -5.52
N LEU A 178 -18.26 -16.42 -5.11
CA LEU A 178 -19.18 -15.79 -4.16
C LEU A 178 -20.36 -15.11 -4.85
#